data_AF-A0A834RH60-F1
#
_entry.id   AF-A0A834RH60-F1
#
_cell.length_a   1.000
_cell.length_b   1.000
_cell.length_c   1.000
_cell.angle_alpha   90.00
_cell.angle_beta   90.00
_cell.angle_gamma   90.00
#
_symmetry.space_group_name_H-M   'P 1'
#
loop_
_entity.id
_entity.type
_entity.pdbx_description
1 polymer ?
#
loop_
_entity_poly.entity_id
_entity_poly.type
_entity_poly.pdbx_seq_one_letter_code
_entity_poly.pdbx_strand_id
1 'polypeptide(L)'
;METEIHDVLDRLRESETIGESVLRDRSEIVQLDRIRQKNREALTALKKSDPNDGIYLCIGNMFIKHHNQRAQSLIQQEQKQIDEHLEKLYKQVKDNVGELQKLENSYGSFDSFNLKSMSTNEMKSINVILDQVKKLDL
;
A
#
# COMPACT_ATOMS: atom_id res chain seq x y z
N MET A 1 -27.64 -18.77 29.50
CA MET A 1 -28.27 -17.52 29.05
C MET A 1 -27.37 -16.32 29.29
N GLU A 2 -26.99 -15.95 30.53
CA GLU A 2 -26.08 -14.81 30.76
C GLU A 2 -24.69 -15.00 30.14
N THR A 3 -24.13 -16.21 30.21
CA THR A 3 -22.81 -16.53 29.63
C THR A 3 -22.81 -16.43 28.10
N GLU A 4 -23.89 -16.85 27.44
CA GLU A 4 -24.02 -16.80 25.98
C GLU A 4 -24.17 -15.35 25.47
N ILE A 5 -24.83 -14.48 26.25
CA ILE A 5 -24.94 -13.05 25.92
C ILE A 5 -23.56 -12.38 26.00
N HIS A 6 -22.74 -12.73 27.00
CA HIS A 6 -21.40 -12.18 27.15
C HIS A 6 -20.49 -12.56 25.97
N ASP A 7 -20.50 -13.84 25.56
CA ASP A 7 -19.73 -14.33 24.41
C ASP A 7 -20.11 -13.64 23.10
N VAL A 8 -21.40 -13.36 22.89
CA VAL A 8 -21.88 -12.63 21.69
C VAL A 8 -21.42 -11.17 21.71
N LEU A 9 -21.49 -10.51 22.87
CA LEU A 9 -21.03 -9.12 23.02
C LEU A 9 -19.53 -8.98 22.78
N ASP A 10 -18.73 -9.93 23.26
CA ASP A 10 -17.28 -9.91 23.05
C ASP A 10 -16.92 -10.08 21.58
N ARG A 11 -17.61 -10.99 20.85
CA ARG A 11 -17.44 -11.15 19.41
C ARG A 11 -17.82 -9.90 18.61
N LEU A 12 -18.93 -9.26 18.98
CA LEU A 12 -19.35 -8.01 18.35
C LEU A 12 -18.32 -6.90 18.58
N ARG A 13 -17.80 -6.79 19.81
CA ARG A 13 -16.77 -5.81 20.16
C ARG A 13 -15.49 -6.03 19.36
N GLU A 14 -15.05 -7.28 19.21
CA GLU A 14 -13.87 -7.64 18.43
C GLU A 14 -14.06 -7.29 16.94
N SER A 15 -15.21 -7.68 16.37
CA SER A 15 -15.58 -7.35 15.00
C SER A 15 -15.60 -5.84 14.73
N GLU A 16 -16.23 -5.05 15.62
CA GLU A 16 -16.27 -3.58 15.51
C GLU A 16 -14.88 -2.96 15.57
N THR A 17 -14.01 -3.45 16.45
CA THR A 17 -12.64 -2.95 16.60
C THR A 17 -11.83 -3.16 15.31
N ILE A 18 -11.94 -4.36 14.71
CA ILE A 18 -11.27 -4.68 13.44
C ILE A 18 -11.90 -3.88 12.29
N GLY A 19 -13.23 -3.74 12.27
CA GLY A 19 -13.96 -2.94 11.30
C GLY A 19 -13.53 -1.48 11.29
N GLU A 20 -13.42 -0.86 12.47
CA GLU A 20 -12.94 0.52 12.61
C GLU A 20 -11.51 0.68 12.08
N SER A 21 -10.62 -0.28 12.38
CA SER A 21 -9.25 -0.30 11.87
C SER A 21 -9.22 -0.35 10.34
N VAL A 22 -10.00 -1.23 9.72
CA VAL A 22 -10.10 -1.32 8.25
C VAL A 22 -10.59 -0.02 7.63
N LEU A 23 -11.62 0.60 8.21
CA LEU A 23 -12.16 1.87 7.70
C LEU A 23 -11.14 3.01 7.82
N ARG A 24 -10.39 3.05 8.93
CA ARG A 24 -9.32 4.02 9.17
C ARG A 24 -8.19 3.87 8.14
N ASP A 25 -7.68 2.65 7.98
CA ASP A 25 -6.59 2.35 7.03
C ASP A 25 -7.01 2.66 5.58
N ARG A 26 -8.26 2.36 5.21
CA ARG A 26 -8.83 2.71 3.89
C ARG A 26 -8.88 4.22 3.67
N SER A 27 -9.30 4.99 4.67
CA SER A 27 -9.30 6.44 4.60
C SER A 27 -7.88 6.99 4.46
N GLU A 28 -6.92 6.44 5.21
CA GLU A 28 -5.51 6.82 5.13
C GLU A 28 -4.91 6.55 3.74
N ILE A 29 -5.18 5.37 3.16
CA ILE A 29 -4.78 5.03 1.79
C ILE A 29 -5.25 6.11 0.80
N VAL A 30 -6.52 6.52 0.88
CA VAL A 30 -7.07 7.54 -0.02
C VAL A 30 -6.36 8.90 0.16
N GLN A 31 -6.01 9.27 1.39
CA GLN A 31 -5.29 10.50 1.67
C GLN A 31 -3.86 10.46 1.13
N LEU A 32 -3.13 9.36 1.39
CA LEU A 32 -1.79 9.14 0.88
C LEU A 32 -1.76 9.13 -0.65
N ASP A 33 -2.76 8.53 -1.30
CA ASP A 33 -2.87 8.55 -2.76
C ASP A 33 -3.07 9.97 -3.31
N ARG A 34 -3.88 10.80 -2.65
CA ARG A 34 -4.02 12.22 -3.04
C ARG A 34 -2.70 12.96 -2.95
N ILE A 35 -1.92 12.74 -1.89
CA ILE A 35 -0.59 13.37 -1.73
C ILE A 35 0.37 12.85 -2.81
N ARG A 36 0.37 11.54 -3.05
CA ARG A 36 1.20 10.91 -4.09
C ARG A 36 0.94 11.49 -5.48
N GLN A 37 -0.33 11.71 -5.84
CA GLN A 37 -0.68 12.32 -7.12
C GLN A 37 -0.20 13.77 -7.22
N LYS A 38 -0.38 14.57 -6.15
CA LYS A 38 0.16 15.94 -6.09
C LYS A 38 1.69 15.96 -6.24
N ASN A 39 2.39 15.02 -5.61
CA ASN A 39 3.84 14.89 -5.74
C ASN A 39 4.26 14.53 -7.18
N ARG A 40 3.49 13.67 -7.87
CA ARG A 40 3.71 13.35 -9.28
C ARG A 40 3.51 14.57 -10.19
N GLU A 41 2.46 15.35 -9.95
CA GLU A 41 2.18 16.60 -10.66
C GLU A 41 3.28 17.62 -10.43
N ALA A 42 3.72 17.79 -9.17
CA ALA A 42 4.82 18.68 -8.80
C ALA A 42 6.12 18.27 -9.49
N LEU A 43 6.51 17.00 -9.47
CA LEU A 43 7.70 16.51 -10.18
C LEU A 43 7.61 16.74 -11.69
N THR A 44 6.41 16.63 -12.27
CA THR A 44 6.19 16.91 -13.70
C THR A 44 6.35 18.39 -14.00
N ALA A 45 5.88 19.28 -13.13
CA ALA A 45 6.08 20.72 -13.25
C ALA A 45 7.56 21.10 -13.10
N LEU A 46 8.27 20.52 -12.12
CA LEU A 46 9.69 20.78 -11.87
C LEU A 46 10.61 20.36 -13.02
N LYS A 47 10.21 19.32 -13.78
CA LYS A 47 10.92 18.90 -14.99
C LYS A 47 10.78 19.88 -16.14
N LYS A 48 9.71 20.69 -16.17
CA LYS A 48 9.43 21.68 -17.21
C LYS A 48 9.98 23.07 -16.88
N SER A 49 10.23 23.36 -15.60
CA SER A 49 10.81 24.63 -15.15
C SER A 49 12.32 24.68 -15.37
N ASP A 50 12.87 25.90 -15.48
CA ASP A 50 14.30 26.08 -15.66
C ASP A 50 15.10 25.57 -14.44
N PRO A 51 16.26 24.91 -14.64
CA PRO A 51 17.07 24.38 -13.55
C PRO A 51 17.63 25.46 -12.61
N ASN A 52 17.79 26.69 -13.11
CA ASN A 52 18.34 27.82 -12.37
C ASN A 52 17.29 28.60 -11.58
N ASP A 53 16.00 28.30 -11.78
CA ASP A 53 14.94 28.97 -11.05
C ASP A 53 14.88 28.50 -9.59
N GLY A 54 14.55 29.44 -8.72
CA GLY A 54 14.27 29.16 -7.32
C GLY A 54 12.84 28.70 -7.14
N ILE A 55 12.67 27.46 -6.66
CA ILE A 55 11.36 26.87 -6.38
C ILE A 55 11.03 27.05 -4.91
N TYR A 56 9.78 27.40 -4.61
CA TYR A 56 9.28 27.49 -3.25
C TYR A 56 8.51 26.23 -2.89
N LEU A 57 8.94 25.53 -1.84
CA LEU A 57 8.19 24.42 -1.24
C LEU A 57 7.36 24.94 -0.06
N CYS A 58 6.11 24.48 0.05
CA CYS A 58 5.25 24.76 1.19
C CYS A 58 5.49 23.71 2.28
N ILE A 59 5.89 24.14 3.48
CA ILE A 59 6.05 23.28 4.65
C ILE A 59 5.25 23.91 5.79
N GLY A 60 4.12 23.28 6.16
CA GLY A 60 3.17 23.84 7.11
C GLY A 60 2.59 25.16 6.60
N ASN A 61 2.92 26.25 7.28
CA ASN A 61 2.52 27.62 6.95
C ASN A 61 3.65 28.47 6.33
N MET A 62 4.77 27.86 5.95
CA MET A 62 5.95 28.56 5.43
C MET A 62 6.27 28.15 3.99
N PHE A 63 6.89 29.06 3.25
CA PHE A 63 7.46 28.78 1.93
C PHE A 63 8.99 28.86 1.98
N ILE A 64 9.66 27.77 1.65
CA ILE A 64 11.13 27.67 1.67
C ILE A 64 11.64 27.56 0.23
N LYS A 65 12.58 28.44 -0.12
CA LYS A 65 13.22 28.45 -1.45
C LYS A 65 14.30 27.36 -1.54
N HIS A 66 14.23 26.55 -2.58
CA HIS A 66 15.21 25.54 -2.93
C HIS A 66 15.61 25.63 -4.41
N HIS A 67 16.81 25.15 -4.72
CA HIS A 67 17.20 24.86 -6.10
C HIS A 67 16.39 23.68 -6.66
N ASN A 68 16.19 23.67 -7.97
CA ASN A 68 15.37 22.66 -8.65
C ASN A 68 15.77 21.23 -8.31
N GLN A 69 17.06 20.90 -8.40
CA GLN A 69 17.56 19.57 -8.07
C GLN A 69 17.23 19.14 -6.63
N ARG A 70 17.40 20.05 -5.66
CA ARG A 70 17.11 19.75 -4.24
C ARG A 70 15.62 19.52 -4.01
N ALA A 71 14.77 20.36 -4.62
CA ALA A 71 13.32 20.22 -4.56
C ALA A 71 12.85 18.88 -5.14
N GLN A 72 13.38 18.48 -6.31
CA GLN A 72 13.07 17.18 -6.91
C GLN A 72 13.47 16.01 -5.99
N SER A 73 14.68 16.03 -5.43
CA SER A 73 15.13 14.96 -4.53
C SER A 73 14.27 14.85 -3.26
N LEU A 74 13.81 15.98 -2.70
CA LEU A 74 12.93 15.98 -1.53
C LEU A 74 11.59 15.32 -1.85
N ILE A 75 10.94 15.71 -2.95
CA ILE A 75 9.64 15.17 -3.34
C ILE A 75 9.76 13.68 -3.70
N GLN A 76 10.85 13.25 -4.34
CA GLN A 76 11.11 11.84 -4.64
C GLN A 76 11.30 11.00 -3.37
N GLN A 77 12.02 11.52 -2.37
CA GLN A 77 12.19 10.84 -1.10
C GLN A 77 10.87 10.68 -0.36
N GLU A 78 10.05 11.74 -0.33
CA GLU A 78 8.70 11.69 0.24
C GLU A 78 7.82 10.66 -0.50
N GLN A 79 7.87 10.66 -1.83
CA GLN A 79 7.12 9.70 -2.64
C GLN A 79 7.50 8.24 -2.31
N LYS A 80 8.79 7.95 -2.12
CA LYS A 80 9.25 6.62 -1.69
C LYS A 80 8.68 6.23 -0.32
N GLN A 81 8.67 7.15 0.63
CA GLN A 81 8.10 6.90 1.97
C GLN A 81 6.59 6.63 1.90
N ILE A 82 5.86 7.38 1.06
CA ILE A 82 4.43 7.16 0.84
C ILE A 82 4.19 5.78 0.22
N ASP A 83 4.97 5.37 -0.78
CA ASP A 83 4.81 4.07 -1.42
C ASP A 83 5.09 2.92 -0.43
N GLU A 84 6.15 3.01 0.38
CA GLU A 84 6.45 2.04 1.45
C GLU A 84 5.33 1.96 2.50
N HIS A 85 4.70 3.09 2.82
CA HIS A 85 3.57 3.13 3.76
C HIS A 85 2.30 2.52 3.13
N LEU A 86 1.99 2.86 1.89
CA LEU A 86 0.87 2.29 1.15
C LEU A 86 0.95 0.76 1.08
N GLU A 87 2.13 0.20 0.78
CA GLU A 87 2.32 -1.26 0.75
C GLU A 87 2.00 -1.92 2.10
N LYS A 88 2.39 -1.29 3.22
CA LYS A 88 2.07 -1.76 4.57
C LYS A 88 0.58 -1.69 4.85
N LEU A 89 -0.07 -0.56 4.55
CA LEU A 89 -1.51 -0.38 4.76
C LEU A 89 -2.34 -1.35 3.91
N TYR A 90 -1.97 -1.58 2.65
CA TYR A 90 -2.67 -2.57 1.82
C TYR A 90 -2.60 -3.98 2.40
N LYS A 91 -1.44 -4.36 2.96
CA LYS A 91 -1.27 -5.64 3.63
C LYS A 91 -2.12 -5.70 4.92
N GLN A 92 -2.07 -4.65 5.75
CA GLN A 92 -2.85 -4.58 6.98
C GLN A 92 -4.36 -4.66 6.73
N VAL A 93 -4.88 -3.89 5.76
CA VAL A 93 -6.28 -3.98 5.35
C VAL A 93 -6.65 -5.39 4.91
N LYS A 94 -5.78 -6.06 4.14
CA LYS A 94 -6.02 -7.43 3.68
C LYS A 94 -6.08 -8.41 4.85
N ASP A 95 -5.13 -8.32 5.76
CA ASP A 95 -5.03 -9.19 6.93
C ASP A 95 -6.24 -8.97 7.86
N ASN A 96 -6.57 -7.71 8.18
CA ASN A 96 -7.71 -7.33 9.03
C ASN A 96 -9.06 -7.75 8.43
N VAL A 97 -9.26 -7.59 7.11
CA VAL A 97 -10.48 -8.07 6.44
C VAL A 97 -10.57 -9.60 6.50
N GLY A 98 -9.44 -10.30 6.38
CA GLY A 98 -9.40 -11.75 6.56
C GLY A 98 -9.77 -12.19 7.97
N GLU A 99 -9.31 -11.47 9.00
CA GLU A 99 -9.69 -11.71 10.40
C GLU A 99 -11.18 -11.46 10.65
N LEU A 100 -11.72 -10.34 10.13
CA LEU A 100 -13.14 -10.01 10.24
C LEU A 100 -14.03 -11.12 9.64
N GLN A 101 -13.67 -11.65 8.47
CA GLN A 101 -14.38 -12.76 7.84
C GLN A 101 -14.35 -14.05 8.68
N LYS A 102 -13.22 -14.33 9.36
CA LYS A 102 -13.10 -15.49 10.25
C LYS A 102 -14.02 -15.35 11.47
N LEU A 103 -14.10 -14.16 12.06
CA LEU A 103 -15.01 -13.88 13.18
C LEU A 103 -16.49 -14.03 12.80
N GLU A 104 -16.85 -13.66 11.58
CA GLU A 104 -18.21 -13.79 11.05
C GLU A 104 -18.58 -15.23 10.64
N ASN A 105 -17.69 -16.22 10.81
CA ASN A 105 -17.86 -17.60 10.36
C ASN A 105 -18.23 -17.72 8.86
N SER A 106 -17.81 -16.76 8.04
CA SER A 106 -17.96 -16.81 6.59
C SER A 106 -16.90 -17.76 6.00
N TYR A 107 -17.07 -19.06 6.24
CA TYR A 107 -16.25 -20.11 5.65
C TYR A 107 -16.54 -20.22 4.15
N GLY A 108 -15.81 -19.52 3.28
CA GLY A 108 -16.03 -19.81 1.86
C GLY A 108 -15.22 -19.15 0.76
N SER A 109 -14.39 -18.10 0.94
CA SER A 109 -13.96 -17.38 -0.28
C SER A 109 -12.51 -16.92 -0.44
N PHE A 110 -11.65 -16.88 0.59
CA PHE A 110 -10.33 -16.23 0.39
C PHE A 110 -9.08 -17.00 0.83
N ASP A 111 -9.16 -18.03 1.68
CA ASP A 111 -7.96 -18.80 2.06
C ASP A 111 -7.26 -19.45 0.86
N SER A 112 -8.00 -19.71 -0.23
CA SER A 112 -7.49 -20.33 -1.47
C SER A 112 -6.93 -19.34 -2.50
N PHE A 113 -7.09 -18.02 -2.32
CA PHE A 113 -6.81 -17.01 -3.36
C PHE A 113 -5.74 -15.99 -3.00
N ASN A 114 -4.94 -16.23 -1.95
CA ASN A 114 -3.81 -15.37 -1.59
C ASN A 114 -2.57 -15.58 -2.49
N LEU A 115 -2.78 -15.81 -3.78
CA LEU A 115 -1.70 -15.95 -4.75
C LEU A 115 -1.11 -14.57 -5.06
N LYS A 116 0.20 -14.43 -4.89
CA LYS A 116 0.93 -13.29 -5.44
C LYS A 116 1.24 -13.56 -6.90
N SER A 117 1.09 -12.55 -7.75
CA SER A 117 1.58 -12.63 -9.12
C SER A 117 3.08 -12.89 -9.11
N MET A 118 3.55 -13.80 -9.96
CA MET A 118 4.98 -14.02 -10.16
C MET A 118 5.66 -12.74 -10.63
N SER A 119 6.79 -12.41 -10.03
CA SER A 119 7.68 -11.36 -10.50
C SER A 119 8.33 -11.74 -11.83
N THR A 120 8.79 -10.75 -12.58
CA THR A 120 9.51 -10.96 -13.85
C THR A 120 10.76 -11.81 -13.68
N ASN A 121 11.39 -11.76 -12.50
CA ASN A 121 12.58 -12.55 -12.20
C ASN A 121 12.22 -14.01 -11.94
N GLU A 122 11.19 -14.26 -11.12
CA GLU A 122 10.68 -15.62 -10.87
C GLU A 122 10.22 -16.28 -12.18
N MET A 123 9.56 -15.53 -13.07
CA MET A 123 9.11 -16.04 -14.36
C MET A 123 10.27 -16.42 -15.28
N LYS A 124 11.35 -15.63 -15.30
CA LYS A 124 12.58 -15.96 -16.02
C LYS A 124 13.24 -17.22 -15.47
N SER A 125 13.31 -17.37 -14.15
CA SER A 125 13.86 -18.57 -13.51
C SER A 125 13.07 -19.83 -13.87
N ILE A 126 11.73 -19.76 -13.90
CA ILE A 126 10.90 -20.89 -14.35
C ILE A 126 11.17 -21.23 -15.81
N ASN A 127 11.30 -20.24 -16.69
CA ASN A 127 11.59 -20.51 -18.11
C ASN A 127 12.94 -21.21 -18.30
N VAL A 128 13.97 -20.86 -17.52
CA VAL A 128 15.28 -21.54 -17.55
C VAL A 128 15.15 -23.00 -17.13
N ILE A 129 14.39 -23.29 -16.07
CA ILE A 129 14.17 -24.66 -15.59
C ILE A 129 13.36 -25.46 -16.61
N LEU A 130 12.31 -24.88 -17.20
CA LEU A 130 11.51 -25.53 -18.24
C LEU A 130 12.34 -25.87 -19.48
N ASP A 131 13.27 -25.01 -19.89
CA ASP A 131 14.18 -25.28 -21.01
C ASP A 131 15.23 -26.35 -20.69
N GLN A 132 15.61 -26.53 -19.42
CA GLN A 132 16.49 -27.60 -18.98
C GLN A 132 15.76 -28.95 -18.92
N VAL A 133 14.53 -28.98 -18.42
CA VAL A 133 13.68 -30.18 -18.35
C VAL A 133 13.38 -30.70 -19.77
N LYS A 134 13.04 -29.81 -20.70
CA LYS A 134 12.85 -30.17 -22.12
C LYS A 134 14.09 -30.76 -22.80
N LYS A 135 15.29 -30.48 -22.28
CA LYS A 135 16.56 -31.05 -22.79
C LYS A 135 16.89 -32.41 -22.17
N LEU A 136 16.25 -32.76 -21.05
CA LEU A 136 16.41 -34.05 -20.35
C LEU A 136 15.37 -35.09 -20.79
N ASP A 137 14.24 -34.67 -21.35
CA ASP A 137 13.22 -35.53 -21.97
C ASP A 137 13.58 -35.97 -23.42
N LEU A 138 14.89 -36.10 -23.72
CA LEU A 138 15.47 -36.63 -24.96
C LEU A 138 16.38 -37.83 -24.67
#